data_AF-A0A7C2TKM0-F1
#
_entry.id   AF-A0A7C2TKM0-F1
#
_cell.length_a   1.000
_cell.length_b   1.000
_cell.length_c   1.000
_cell.angle_alpha   90.00
_cell.angle_beta   90.00
_cell.angle_gamma   90.00
#
_symmetry.space_group_name_H-M   'P 1'
#
loop_
_entity.id
_entity.type
_entity.pdbx_description
1 polymer ?
#
loop_
_entity_poly.entity_id
_entity_poly.type
_entity_poly.pdbx_seq_one_letter_code
_entity_poly.pdbx_strand_id
1 'polypeptide(L)'
;MSIGEQMEYLTRGAVQVISPEDLEKKLRKSQESGMPLRVKAGFDPTAPDLHLGHTVLIQKMKHFQDLGHEICFLIGDFTGMIGDPTGKSETRKPLSAQEVAANAETYKEQVFKILDPEKTRVVFNSHWLNKLTSREMIELAGQLTVARMLEREDFKQRFAGEKPIGIHEFMYPLIQGYDSVALKADVELGGTDQLFNLLMGRDLQRVWGQSPQVVLTMPLLEGLDGVNKMSKSLGNYIGITETADEIYGKTLSMPDQLMFRYYELLSDLSLEEVDKLRRQMEAGQAHPKAIKQRLARELVARFHGSEAATRAEENFERIFRQHQLPDQLPEIVLAAEPEPLWLPRLLCDAGLVKGTGEARRMIQQQAVSVNGDKIAAVETTIPATGEVLLKVGKRRFCRVIFR
;
A
#
# COMPACT_ATOMS: atom_id res chain seq x y z
N MET A 1 -14.65 -4.65 -24.26
CA MET A 1 -15.12 -5.53 -23.18
C MET A 1 -16.64 -5.54 -23.18
N SER A 2 -17.26 -6.71 -23.08
CA SER A 2 -18.70 -6.86 -22.83
C SER A 2 -19.07 -6.27 -21.46
N ILE A 3 -20.36 -6.01 -21.22
CA ILE A 3 -20.82 -5.51 -19.92
C ILE A 3 -20.49 -6.48 -18.78
N GLY A 4 -20.58 -7.79 -19.02
CA GLY A 4 -20.19 -8.81 -18.04
C GLY A 4 -18.71 -8.72 -17.67
N GLU A 5 -17.83 -8.61 -18.67
CA GLU A 5 -16.39 -8.45 -18.46
C GLU A 5 -16.05 -7.14 -17.73
N GLN A 6 -16.75 -6.05 -18.05
CA GLN A 6 -16.57 -4.76 -17.34
C GLN A 6 -17.00 -4.87 -15.88
N MET A 7 -18.14 -5.51 -15.60
CA MET A 7 -18.62 -5.74 -14.24
C MET A 7 -17.61 -6.56 -13.43
N GLU A 8 -17.06 -7.64 -13.98
CA GLU A 8 -16.03 -8.45 -13.32
C GLU A 8 -14.77 -7.62 -13.02
N TYR A 9 -14.29 -6.86 -14.00
CA TYR A 9 -13.10 -6.02 -13.85
C TYR A 9 -13.27 -4.89 -12.81
N LEU A 10 -14.43 -4.24 -12.81
CA LEU A 10 -14.75 -3.16 -11.89
C LEU A 10 -15.04 -3.64 -10.46
N THR A 11 -15.67 -4.80 -10.30
CA THR A 11 -16.03 -5.33 -8.98
C THR A 11 -14.93 -6.19 -8.36
N ARG A 12 -13.87 -6.53 -9.11
CA ARG A 12 -12.68 -7.20 -8.57
C ARG A 12 -12.14 -6.51 -7.32
N GLY A 13 -12.01 -7.27 -6.23
CA GLY A 13 -11.48 -6.79 -4.95
C GLY A 13 -12.39 -5.84 -4.18
N ALA A 14 -13.59 -5.55 -4.69
CA ALA A 14 -14.60 -4.79 -3.96
C ALA A 14 -15.19 -5.64 -2.83
N VAL A 15 -15.48 -5.02 -1.68
CA VAL A 15 -16.14 -5.67 -0.56
C VAL A 15 -17.64 -5.66 -0.76
N GLN A 16 -18.21 -4.53 -1.17
CA GLN A 16 -19.63 -4.40 -1.49
C GLN A 16 -19.85 -3.51 -2.71
N VAL A 17 -20.86 -3.88 -3.49
CA VAL A 17 -21.43 -3.05 -4.55
C VAL A 17 -22.90 -2.90 -4.21
N ILE A 18 -23.32 -1.69 -3.84
CA ILE A 18 -24.72 -1.42 -3.51
C ILE A 18 -25.46 -1.13 -4.82
N SER A 19 -26.46 -1.96 -5.11
CA SER A 19 -27.22 -1.96 -6.36
C SER A 19 -26.34 -2.31 -7.58
N PRO A 20 -25.76 -3.52 -7.65
CA PRO A 20 -24.96 -3.96 -8.79
C PRO A 20 -25.75 -3.93 -10.11
N GLU A 21 -27.06 -4.11 -10.06
CA GLU A 21 -27.95 -4.00 -11.22
C GLU A 21 -28.03 -2.56 -11.74
N ASP A 22 -27.93 -1.56 -10.85
CA ASP A 22 -27.89 -0.15 -11.25
C ASP A 22 -26.55 0.18 -11.93
N LEU A 23 -25.44 -0.42 -11.46
CA LEU A 23 -24.14 -0.30 -12.12
C LEU A 23 -24.18 -0.86 -13.53
N GLU A 24 -24.72 -2.07 -13.69
CA GLU A 24 -24.86 -2.70 -15.01
C GLU A 24 -25.70 -1.84 -15.97
N LYS A 25 -26.85 -1.32 -15.50
CA LYS A 25 -27.70 -0.40 -16.29
C LYS A 25 -26.96 0.88 -16.68
N LYS A 26 -26.20 1.48 -15.75
CA LYS A 26 -25.40 2.68 -16.01
C LYS A 26 -24.30 2.41 -17.04
N LEU A 27 -23.60 1.28 -16.95
CA LEU A 27 -22.58 0.87 -17.92
C LEU A 27 -23.19 0.65 -19.31
N ARG A 28 -24.32 -0.06 -19.40
CA ARG A 28 -25.06 -0.25 -20.67
C ARG A 28 -25.42 1.09 -21.30
N LYS A 29 -26.04 1.98 -20.51
CA LYS A 29 -26.39 3.33 -20.98
C LYS A 29 -25.16 4.13 -21.42
N SER A 30 -24.06 4.04 -20.68
CA SER A 30 -22.80 4.70 -21.05
C SER A 30 -22.26 4.19 -22.39
N GLN A 31 -22.26 2.87 -22.59
CA GLN A 31 -21.85 2.24 -23.84
C GLN A 31 -22.75 2.63 -25.02
N GLU A 32 -24.07 2.66 -24.84
CA GLU A 32 -25.05 3.00 -25.88
C GLU A 32 -25.01 4.48 -26.26
N SER A 33 -24.85 5.36 -25.28
CA SER A 33 -24.87 6.83 -25.49
C SER A 33 -23.50 7.44 -25.80
N GLY A 34 -22.40 6.71 -25.54
CA GLY A 34 -21.04 7.25 -25.59
C GLY A 34 -20.72 8.26 -24.48
N MET A 35 -21.62 8.45 -23.50
CA MET A 35 -21.40 9.35 -22.39
C MET A 35 -20.72 8.63 -21.23
N PRO A 36 -19.53 9.08 -20.75
CA PRO A 36 -18.85 8.44 -19.63
C PRO A 36 -19.62 8.62 -18.32
N LEU A 37 -19.53 7.63 -17.43
CA LEU A 37 -19.99 7.75 -16.05
C LEU A 37 -19.08 8.72 -15.28
N ARG A 38 -19.65 9.42 -14.32
CA ARG A 38 -18.90 10.24 -13.35
C ARG A 38 -18.59 9.45 -12.10
N VAL A 39 -17.31 9.13 -11.91
CA VAL A 39 -16.83 8.29 -10.81
C VAL A 39 -16.13 9.15 -9.77
N LYS A 40 -16.74 9.32 -8.60
CA LYS A 40 -16.25 10.13 -7.48
C LYS A 40 -15.47 9.26 -6.50
N ALA A 41 -14.34 9.78 -6.01
CA ALA A 41 -13.78 9.36 -4.73
C ALA A 41 -13.21 10.58 -4.01
N GLY A 42 -13.53 10.73 -2.73
CA GLY A 42 -13.14 11.86 -1.90
C GLY A 42 -11.93 11.56 -1.01
N PHE A 43 -11.04 12.52 -0.89
CA PHE A 43 -9.84 12.45 -0.05
C PHE A 43 -9.67 13.74 0.74
N ASP A 44 -9.79 13.64 2.07
CA ASP A 44 -9.52 14.75 2.98
C ASP A 44 -8.00 14.85 3.23
N PRO A 45 -7.33 15.96 2.85
CA PRO A 45 -5.89 16.10 2.93
C PRO A 45 -5.45 16.45 4.37
N THR A 46 -5.66 15.52 5.29
CA THR A 46 -5.38 15.71 6.73
C THR A 46 -3.90 15.56 7.12
N ALA A 47 -3.09 15.05 6.20
CA ALA A 47 -1.64 14.99 6.25
C ALA A 47 -1.11 15.18 4.82
N PRO A 48 0.14 15.62 4.62
CA PRO A 48 0.75 15.62 3.29
C PRO A 48 0.92 14.19 2.80
N ASP A 49 1.08 14.01 1.48
CA ASP A 49 1.36 12.80 0.72
C ASP A 49 0.46 11.55 0.89
N LEU A 50 0.26 10.87 -0.23
CA LEU A 50 -0.42 9.59 -0.34
C LEU A 50 0.48 8.42 0.09
N HIS A 51 -0.18 7.31 0.40
CA HIS A 51 0.45 6.04 0.76
C HIS A 51 -0.36 4.90 0.15
N LEU A 52 0.16 3.66 0.18
CA LEU A 52 -0.48 2.53 -0.49
C LEU A 52 -1.94 2.26 -0.04
N GLY A 53 -2.28 2.60 1.20
CA GLY A 53 -3.68 2.56 1.64
C GLY A 53 -4.63 3.43 0.79
N HIS A 54 -4.20 4.63 0.38
CA HIS A 54 -4.98 5.48 -0.52
C HIS A 54 -5.01 4.93 -1.95
N THR A 55 -3.92 4.28 -2.38
CA THR A 55 -3.82 3.79 -3.76
C THR A 55 -4.81 2.67 -4.07
N VAL A 56 -5.34 1.97 -3.06
CA VAL A 56 -6.42 0.98 -3.28
C VAL A 56 -7.63 1.62 -3.96
N LEU A 57 -8.07 2.80 -3.49
CA LEU A 57 -9.18 3.52 -4.11
C LEU A 57 -8.78 4.16 -5.44
N ILE A 58 -7.58 4.73 -5.53
CA ILE A 58 -7.09 5.36 -6.75
C ILE A 58 -6.91 4.32 -7.88
N GLN A 59 -6.45 3.11 -7.56
CA GLN A 59 -6.39 2.00 -8.52
C GLN A 59 -7.79 1.61 -9.00
N LYS A 60 -8.78 1.58 -8.10
CA LYS A 60 -10.17 1.35 -8.52
C LYS A 60 -10.69 2.46 -9.43
N MET A 61 -10.36 3.73 -9.17
CA MET A 61 -10.65 4.82 -10.10
C MET A 61 -9.98 4.58 -11.46
N LYS A 62 -8.71 4.15 -11.48
CA LYS A 62 -8.00 3.78 -12.71
C LYS A 62 -8.75 2.72 -13.51
N HIS A 63 -9.33 1.70 -12.87
CA HIS A 63 -10.09 0.68 -13.60
C HIS A 63 -11.30 1.28 -14.34
N PHE A 64 -12.00 2.26 -13.74
CA PHE A 64 -13.06 3.00 -14.44
C PHE A 64 -12.50 3.89 -15.56
N GLN A 65 -11.34 4.49 -15.34
CA GLN A 65 -10.65 5.32 -16.32
C GLN A 65 -10.19 4.53 -17.56
N ASP A 66 -9.71 3.30 -17.36
CA ASP A 66 -9.30 2.39 -18.42
C ASP A 66 -10.49 1.94 -19.29
N LEU A 67 -11.71 1.96 -18.73
CA LEU A 67 -12.96 1.76 -19.46
C LEU A 67 -13.53 3.05 -20.09
N GLY A 68 -12.80 4.17 -19.98
CA GLY A 68 -13.16 5.45 -20.60
C GLY A 68 -14.13 6.32 -19.79
N HIS A 69 -14.33 6.04 -18.50
CA HIS A 69 -15.17 6.88 -17.64
C HIS A 69 -14.44 8.10 -17.08
N GLU A 70 -15.20 9.13 -16.68
CA GLU A 70 -14.65 10.37 -16.14
C GLU A 70 -14.36 10.19 -14.64
N ILE A 71 -13.12 10.42 -14.26
CA ILE A 71 -12.71 10.35 -12.87
C ILE A 71 -12.83 11.73 -12.20
N CYS A 72 -13.63 11.81 -11.16
CA CYS A 72 -13.74 12.97 -10.26
C CYS A 72 -12.92 12.69 -8.99
N PHE A 73 -11.64 13.08 -9.01
CA PHE A 73 -10.79 13.02 -7.82
C PHE A 73 -11.09 14.22 -6.93
N LEU A 74 -11.88 13.99 -5.88
CA LEU A 74 -12.35 15.05 -4.99
C LEU A 74 -11.37 15.25 -3.84
N ILE A 75 -10.86 16.46 -3.73
CA ILE A 75 -10.08 16.94 -2.60
C ILE A 75 -11.06 17.59 -1.63
N GLY A 76 -11.11 17.04 -0.42
CA GLY A 76 -11.96 17.49 0.66
C GLY A 76 -11.35 18.67 1.42
N ASP A 77 -11.20 19.82 0.77
CA ASP A 77 -10.58 20.99 1.38
C ASP A 77 -11.52 21.74 2.35
N PHE A 78 -12.83 21.59 2.19
CA PHE A 78 -13.80 22.02 3.21
C PHE A 78 -14.01 20.95 4.29
N THR A 79 -14.22 19.70 3.87
CA THR A 79 -14.46 18.56 4.78
C THR A 79 -13.27 18.29 5.69
N GLY A 80 -12.04 18.45 5.17
CA GLY A 80 -10.81 18.29 5.93
C GLY A 80 -10.66 19.29 7.09
N MET A 81 -11.29 20.47 7.01
CA MET A 81 -11.33 21.43 8.13
C MET A 81 -12.30 21.01 9.25
N ILE A 82 -13.35 20.24 8.92
CA ILE A 82 -14.29 19.67 9.89
C ILE A 82 -13.68 18.43 10.54
N GLY A 83 -13.13 17.55 9.70
CA GLY A 83 -12.53 16.28 10.10
C GLY A 83 -13.54 15.14 10.19
N ASP A 84 -13.34 14.12 9.37
CA ASP A 84 -14.18 12.92 9.36
C ASP A 84 -14.17 12.14 10.69
N PRO A 85 -15.32 11.96 11.37
CA PRO A 85 -15.43 11.16 12.59
C PRO A 85 -15.38 9.64 12.35
N THR A 86 -15.44 9.18 11.09
CA THR A 86 -15.47 7.76 10.72
C THR A 86 -14.40 6.92 11.42
N GLY A 87 -14.84 5.93 12.21
CA GLY A 87 -13.96 4.98 12.88
C GLY A 87 -13.03 5.63 13.92
N LYS A 88 -13.38 6.82 14.43
CA LYS A 88 -12.62 7.54 15.46
C LYS A 88 -13.33 7.50 16.80
N SER A 89 -12.55 7.28 17.85
CA SER A 89 -13.00 7.29 19.24
C SER A 89 -13.00 8.68 19.88
N GLU A 90 -12.39 9.67 19.20
CA GLU A 90 -12.18 11.04 19.67
C GLU A 90 -12.34 12.02 18.50
N THR A 91 -12.76 13.26 18.82
CA THR A 91 -12.89 14.34 17.84
C THR A 91 -11.54 14.64 17.19
N ARG A 92 -11.53 14.83 15.86
CA ARG A 92 -10.31 15.22 15.14
C ARG A 92 -9.89 16.64 15.53
N LYS A 93 -8.59 16.89 15.53
CA LYS A 93 -8.07 18.25 15.61
C LYS A 93 -8.44 18.98 14.32
N PRO A 94 -9.09 20.16 14.40
CA PRO A 94 -9.39 20.95 13.21
C PRO A 94 -8.08 21.41 12.56
N LEU A 95 -8.07 21.45 11.23
CA LEU A 95 -6.95 21.96 10.43
C LEU A 95 -7.30 23.34 9.91
N SER A 96 -6.29 24.21 9.80
CA SER A 96 -6.45 25.50 9.14
C SER A 96 -6.58 25.33 7.62
N ALA A 97 -7.24 26.28 6.97
CA ALA A 97 -7.34 26.30 5.50
C ALA A 97 -5.97 26.29 4.81
N GLN A 98 -4.95 26.90 5.44
CA GLN A 98 -3.58 26.92 4.91
C GLN A 98 -2.92 25.54 4.96
N GLU A 99 -3.07 24.81 6.08
CA GLU A 99 -2.56 23.44 6.21
C GLU A 99 -3.24 22.49 5.23
N VAL A 100 -4.56 22.59 5.11
CA VAL A 100 -5.35 21.79 4.17
C VAL A 100 -4.93 22.07 2.72
N ALA A 101 -4.74 23.35 2.35
CA ALA A 101 -4.29 23.73 1.02
C ALA A 101 -2.88 23.21 0.71
N ALA A 102 -1.94 23.30 1.66
CA ALA A 102 -0.59 22.76 1.51
C ALA A 102 -0.59 21.25 1.30
N ASN A 103 -1.39 20.52 2.08
CA ASN A 103 -1.53 19.07 1.93
C ASN A 103 -2.22 18.71 0.59
N ALA A 104 -3.22 19.49 0.17
CA ALA A 104 -3.94 19.27 -1.09
C ALA A 104 -3.02 19.33 -2.32
N GLU A 105 -2.04 20.23 -2.35
CA GLU A 105 -1.09 20.29 -3.47
C GLU A 105 -0.31 18.99 -3.64
N THR A 106 0.14 18.38 -2.53
CA THR A 106 0.82 17.08 -2.60
C THR A 106 -0.09 15.98 -3.19
N TYR A 107 -1.39 16.00 -2.87
CA TYR A 107 -2.35 15.01 -3.39
C TYR A 107 -2.55 15.17 -4.90
N LYS A 108 -2.65 16.42 -5.38
CA LYS A 108 -2.81 16.74 -6.81
C LYS A 108 -1.62 16.28 -7.63
N GLU A 109 -0.41 16.47 -7.13
CA GLU A 109 0.79 16.03 -7.85
C GLU A 109 0.90 14.50 -7.87
N GLN A 110 0.59 13.88 -6.74
CA GLN A 110 0.85 12.45 -6.53
C GLN A 110 -0.21 11.54 -7.14
N VAL A 111 -1.46 12.00 -7.28
CA VAL A 111 -2.54 11.19 -7.88
C VAL A 111 -2.20 10.77 -9.32
N PHE A 112 -1.48 11.63 -10.06
CA PHE A 112 -1.08 11.35 -11.45
C PHE A 112 0.06 10.35 -11.59
N LYS A 113 0.61 9.83 -10.48
CA LYS A 113 1.45 8.62 -10.52
C LYS A 113 0.65 7.36 -10.88
N ILE A 114 -0.68 7.41 -10.76
CA ILE A 114 -1.58 6.29 -11.05
C ILE A 114 -2.62 6.67 -12.10
N LEU A 115 -3.25 7.84 -11.96
CA LEU A 115 -4.29 8.29 -12.88
C LEU A 115 -3.74 9.08 -14.06
N ASP A 116 -4.39 8.93 -15.21
CA ASP A 116 -4.16 9.75 -16.39
C ASP A 116 -4.74 11.16 -16.17
N PRO A 117 -3.92 12.23 -16.25
CA PRO A 117 -4.39 13.61 -16.05
C PRO A 117 -5.41 14.07 -17.09
N GLU A 118 -5.37 13.55 -18.33
CA GLU A 118 -6.31 13.94 -19.38
C GLU A 118 -7.73 13.40 -19.12
N LYS A 119 -7.84 12.32 -18.34
CA LYS A 119 -9.10 11.65 -18.00
C LYS A 119 -9.47 11.81 -16.52
N THR A 120 -8.84 12.77 -15.82
CA THR A 120 -9.07 13.02 -14.40
C THR A 120 -9.39 14.47 -14.16
N ARG A 121 -10.58 14.71 -13.60
CA ARG A 121 -10.97 16.02 -13.09
C ARG A 121 -10.69 16.07 -11.59
N VAL A 122 -9.67 16.84 -11.20
CA VAL A 122 -9.44 17.16 -9.79
C VAL A 122 -10.39 18.27 -9.37
N VAL A 123 -11.17 18.04 -8.32
CA VAL A 123 -12.20 18.98 -7.83
C VAL A 123 -12.03 19.25 -6.34
N PHE A 124 -12.47 20.41 -5.89
CA PHE A 124 -12.38 20.84 -4.49
C PHE A 124 -13.78 21.10 -3.98
N ASN A 125 -14.15 20.49 -2.85
CA ASN A 125 -15.51 20.61 -2.36
C ASN A 125 -15.83 21.99 -1.78
N SER A 126 -14.82 22.78 -1.39
CA SER A 126 -14.99 24.20 -1.09
C SER A 126 -15.64 25.00 -2.22
N HIS A 127 -15.52 24.57 -3.49
CA HIS A 127 -16.10 25.27 -4.63
C HIS A 127 -17.62 25.42 -4.57
N TRP A 128 -18.31 24.45 -3.96
CA TRP A 128 -19.76 24.50 -3.75
C TRP A 128 -20.11 24.66 -2.28
N LEU A 129 -19.35 24.07 -1.35
CA LEU A 129 -19.65 24.15 0.08
C LEU A 129 -19.50 25.56 0.66
N ASN A 130 -18.52 26.36 0.19
CA ASN A 130 -18.40 27.76 0.62
C ASN A 130 -19.55 28.66 0.12
N LYS A 131 -20.35 28.19 -0.84
CA LYS A 131 -21.48 28.93 -1.40
C LYS A 131 -22.80 28.60 -0.71
N LEU A 132 -22.84 27.55 0.12
CA LEU A 132 -24.04 27.19 0.87
C LEU A 132 -24.35 28.27 1.89
N THR A 133 -25.53 28.85 1.75
CA THR A 133 -26.09 29.79 2.72
C THR A 133 -26.46 29.07 4.01
N SER A 134 -26.58 29.81 5.12
CA SER A 134 -27.06 29.24 6.38
C SER A 134 -28.43 28.57 6.22
N ARG A 135 -29.29 29.07 5.32
CA ARG A 135 -30.57 28.44 5.00
C ARG A 135 -30.38 27.07 4.35
N GLU A 136 -29.55 26.97 3.31
CA GLU A 136 -29.29 25.70 2.62
C GLU A 136 -28.60 24.68 3.55
N MET A 137 -27.74 25.15 4.46
CA MET A 137 -27.13 24.29 5.49
C MET A 137 -28.18 23.71 6.45
N ILE A 138 -29.21 24.48 6.83
CA ILE A 138 -30.32 24.00 7.65
C ILE A 138 -31.23 23.06 6.85
N GLU A 139 -31.50 23.36 5.58
CA GLU A 139 -32.25 22.46 4.69
C GLU A 139 -31.53 21.11 4.53
N LEU A 140 -30.20 21.12 4.41
CA LEU A 140 -29.36 19.92 4.39
C LEU A 140 -29.40 19.18 5.74
N ALA A 141 -29.29 19.88 6.86
CA ALA A 141 -29.42 19.29 8.21
C ALA A 141 -30.78 18.62 8.43
N GLY A 142 -31.84 19.15 7.82
CA GLY A 142 -33.20 18.60 7.88
C GLY A 142 -33.40 17.26 7.16
N GLN A 143 -32.42 16.81 6.36
CA GLN A 143 -32.54 15.56 5.58
C GLN A 143 -32.29 14.29 6.39
N LEU A 144 -31.79 14.41 7.63
CA LEU A 144 -31.52 13.26 8.48
C LEU A 144 -31.95 13.54 9.92
N THR A 145 -32.43 12.49 10.60
CA THR A 145 -32.79 12.59 12.01
C THR A 145 -31.58 12.30 12.90
N VAL A 146 -31.58 12.89 14.10
CA VAL A 146 -30.57 12.58 15.14
C VAL A 146 -30.53 11.09 15.45
N ALA A 147 -31.69 10.42 15.48
CA ALA A 147 -31.77 8.97 15.72
C ALA A 147 -30.98 8.18 14.66
N ARG A 148 -31.12 8.52 13.37
CA ARG A 148 -30.36 7.88 12.29
C ARG A 148 -28.86 8.16 12.37
N MET A 149 -28.45 9.35 12.81
CA MET A 149 -27.03 9.63 13.05
C MET A 149 -26.46 8.77 14.18
N LEU A 150 -27.22 8.59 15.27
CA LEU A 150 -26.79 7.78 16.41
C LEU A 150 -26.83 6.26 16.17
N GLU A 151 -27.46 5.78 15.08
CA GLU A 151 -27.36 4.38 14.64
C GLU A 151 -25.96 4.03 14.10
N ARG A 152 -25.20 5.05 13.68
CA ARG A 152 -23.83 4.90 13.19
C ARG A 152 -22.91 4.46 14.32
N GLU A 153 -22.11 3.42 14.09
CA GLU A 153 -21.37 2.73 15.16
C GLU A 153 -20.41 3.66 15.95
N ASP A 154 -19.67 4.56 15.30
CA ASP A 154 -18.76 5.50 15.99
C ASP A 154 -19.51 6.48 16.91
N PHE A 155 -20.63 7.05 16.46
CA PHE A 155 -21.45 7.92 17.30
C PHE A 155 -22.18 7.13 18.39
N LYS A 156 -22.68 5.94 18.07
CA LYS A 156 -23.32 5.04 19.04
C LYS A 156 -22.38 4.70 20.19
N GLN A 157 -21.15 4.30 19.89
CA GLN A 157 -20.14 3.94 20.90
C GLN A 157 -19.71 5.15 21.72
N ARG A 158 -19.50 6.32 21.09
CA ARG A 158 -19.14 7.54 21.82
C ARG A 158 -20.28 8.02 22.71
N PHE A 159 -21.51 7.99 22.23
CA PHE A 159 -22.69 8.41 23.00
C PHE A 159 -22.95 7.47 24.18
N ALA A 160 -22.89 6.16 23.96
CA ALA A 160 -23.03 5.16 25.03
C ALA A 160 -21.89 5.23 26.05
N GLY A 161 -20.68 5.57 25.61
CA GLY A 161 -19.53 5.78 26.47
C GLY A 161 -19.40 7.19 27.05
N GLU A 162 -20.43 8.03 26.94
CA GLU A 162 -20.46 9.43 27.41
C GLU A 162 -19.28 10.29 26.92
N LYS A 163 -18.69 9.93 25.77
CA LYS A 163 -17.65 10.71 25.13
C LYS A 163 -18.29 11.89 24.40
N PRO A 164 -17.73 13.11 24.49
CA PRO A 164 -18.26 14.27 23.78
C PRO A 164 -18.39 13.99 22.28
N ILE A 165 -19.47 14.47 21.66
CA ILE A 165 -19.68 14.47 20.20
C ILE A 165 -20.02 15.91 19.79
N GLY A 166 -19.20 16.51 18.94
CA GLY A 166 -19.47 17.86 18.44
C GLY A 166 -20.64 17.88 17.46
N ILE A 167 -21.49 18.92 17.52
CA ILE A 167 -22.59 19.12 16.55
C ILE A 167 -22.06 19.22 15.12
N HIS A 168 -20.88 19.81 14.93
CA HIS A 168 -20.23 19.90 13.63
C HIS A 168 -19.87 18.52 13.04
N GLU A 169 -19.63 17.50 13.88
CA GLU A 169 -19.33 16.13 13.43
C GLU A 169 -20.56 15.47 12.79
N PHE A 170 -21.76 15.82 13.27
CA PHE A 170 -23.04 15.39 12.67
C PHE A 170 -23.29 15.99 11.29
N MET A 171 -22.70 17.15 10.99
CA MET A 171 -22.81 17.76 9.67
C MET A 171 -21.94 17.06 8.63
N TYR A 172 -20.87 16.37 9.04
CA TYR A 172 -19.89 15.80 8.12
C TYR A 172 -20.50 14.82 7.09
N PRO A 173 -21.31 13.81 7.47
CA PRO A 173 -21.90 12.87 6.49
C PRO A 173 -22.81 13.57 5.47
N LEU A 174 -23.54 14.60 5.91
CA LEU A 174 -24.43 15.38 5.05
C LEU A 174 -23.63 16.21 4.03
N ILE A 175 -22.55 16.85 4.49
CA ILE A 175 -21.65 17.66 3.66
C ILE A 175 -20.97 16.78 2.61
N GLN A 176 -20.38 15.64 3.01
CA GLN A 176 -19.78 14.69 2.06
C GLN A 176 -20.82 14.13 1.08
N GLY A 177 -22.04 13.85 1.55
CA GLY A 177 -23.12 13.38 0.68
C GLY A 177 -23.56 14.45 -0.33
N TYR A 178 -23.56 15.73 0.06
CA TYR A 178 -23.87 16.85 -0.82
C TYR A 178 -22.85 16.99 -1.97
N ASP A 179 -21.59 16.59 -1.77
CA ASP A 179 -20.60 16.54 -2.85
C ASP A 179 -21.08 15.69 -4.04
N SER A 180 -21.82 14.61 -3.78
CA SER A 180 -22.39 13.76 -4.83
C SER A 180 -23.54 14.41 -5.58
N VAL A 181 -24.34 15.23 -4.88
CA VAL A 181 -25.38 16.07 -5.48
C VAL A 181 -24.75 17.14 -6.38
N ALA A 182 -23.69 17.79 -5.91
CA ALA A 182 -22.98 18.83 -6.66
C ALA A 182 -22.30 18.27 -7.93
N LEU A 183 -21.68 17.09 -7.83
CA LEU A 183 -21.01 16.43 -8.96
C LEU A 183 -21.95 15.67 -9.89
N LYS A 184 -23.18 15.38 -9.44
CA LYS A 184 -24.09 14.42 -10.08
C LYS A 184 -23.39 13.08 -10.31
N ALA A 185 -22.77 12.56 -9.25
CA ALA A 185 -21.96 11.34 -9.31
C ALA A 185 -22.81 10.14 -9.72
N ASP A 186 -22.32 9.32 -10.64
CA ASP A 186 -22.93 8.06 -11.05
C ASP A 186 -22.49 6.90 -10.16
N VAL A 187 -21.24 6.97 -9.72
CA VAL A 187 -20.58 5.99 -8.85
C VAL A 187 -19.76 6.76 -7.82
N GLU A 188 -19.83 6.36 -6.56
CA GLU A 188 -18.89 6.82 -5.52
C GLU A 188 -18.13 5.63 -4.94
N LEU A 189 -16.81 5.76 -4.93
CA LEU A 189 -15.88 4.79 -4.36
C LEU A 189 -15.47 5.23 -2.96
N GLY A 190 -15.33 4.29 -2.04
CA GLY A 190 -14.79 4.57 -0.71
C GLY A 190 -14.32 3.31 0.02
N GLY A 191 -13.65 3.50 1.15
CA GLY A 191 -13.31 2.39 2.04
C GLY A 191 -14.56 1.78 2.67
N THR A 192 -14.45 0.57 3.22
CA THR A 192 -15.55 -0.05 3.99
C THR A 192 -15.98 0.79 5.20
N ASP A 193 -15.07 1.60 5.75
CA ASP A 193 -15.36 2.54 6.82
C ASP A 193 -16.26 3.70 6.37
N GLN A 194 -16.28 4.03 5.08
CA GLN A 194 -17.06 5.14 4.52
C GLN A 194 -18.51 4.79 4.16
N LEU A 195 -18.95 3.53 4.31
CA LEU A 195 -20.25 3.07 3.79
C LEU A 195 -21.43 3.98 4.20
N PHE A 196 -21.47 4.43 5.46
CA PHE A 196 -22.53 5.34 5.93
C PHE A 196 -22.56 6.66 5.14
N ASN A 197 -21.40 7.30 4.94
CA ASN A 197 -21.30 8.56 4.21
C ASN A 197 -21.63 8.37 2.71
N LEU A 198 -21.22 7.25 2.12
CA LEU A 198 -21.52 6.91 0.72
C LEU A 198 -23.02 6.70 0.49
N LEU A 199 -23.70 6.05 1.44
CA LEU A 199 -25.16 5.88 1.41
C LEU A 199 -25.88 7.21 1.59
N MET A 200 -25.34 8.11 2.43
CA MET A 200 -25.87 9.47 2.57
C MET A 200 -25.87 10.23 1.25
N GLY A 201 -24.78 10.15 0.47
CA GLY A 201 -24.73 10.72 -0.88
C GLY A 201 -25.82 10.17 -1.81
N ARG A 202 -26.02 8.84 -1.78
CA ARG A 202 -27.08 8.16 -2.56
C ARG A 202 -28.48 8.63 -2.16
N ASP A 203 -28.74 8.81 -0.87
CA ASP A 203 -30.04 9.26 -0.35
C ASP A 203 -30.30 10.74 -0.67
N LEU A 204 -29.30 11.61 -0.48
CA LEU A 204 -29.41 13.04 -0.81
C LEU A 204 -29.64 13.25 -2.32
N GLN A 205 -29.00 12.48 -3.19
CA GLN A 205 -29.29 12.54 -4.62
C GLN A 205 -30.76 12.26 -4.94
N ARG A 206 -31.44 11.33 -4.24
CA ARG A 206 -32.89 11.10 -4.43
C ARG A 206 -33.70 12.32 -4.04
N VAL A 207 -33.40 12.93 -2.91
CA VAL A 207 -34.07 14.13 -2.42
C VAL A 207 -33.93 15.28 -3.43
N TRP A 208 -32.76 15.40 -4.06
CA TRP A 208 -32.50 16.40 -5.11
C TRP A 208 -32.96 15.97 -6.51
N GLY A 209 -33.76 14.90 -6.64
CA GLY A 209 -34.32 14.44 -7.91
C GLY A 209 -33.28 13.91 -8.91
N GLN A 210 -32.10 13.50 -8.43
CA GLN A 210 -31.03 12.93 -9.24
C GLN A 210 -31.07 11.40 -9.25
N SER A 211 -30.45 10.80 -10.27
CA SER A 211 -30.19 9.36 -10.29
C SER A 211 -29.22 9.03 -9.15
N PRO A 212 -29.57 8.11 -8.23
CA PRO A 212 -28.70 7.82 -7.09
C PRO A 212 -27.44 7.08 -7.54
N GLN A 213 -26.30 7.45 -6.96
CA GLN A 213 -25.01 6.86 -7.24
C GLN A 213 -24.96 5.39 -6.85
N VAL A 214 -24.19 4.59 -7.58
CA VAL A 214 -23.76 3.27 -7.13
C VAL A 214 -22.68 3.46 -6.07
N VAL A 215 -22.79 2.73 -4.96
CA VAL A 215 -21.76 2.72 -3.92
C VAL A 215 -20.89 1.48 -4.12
N LEU A 216 -19.58 1.66 -4.28
CA LEU A 216 -18.61 0.56 -4.35
C LEU A 216 -17.56 0.74 -3.26
N THR A 217 -17.50 -0.20 -2.33
CA THR A 217 -16.55 -0.17 -1.23
C THR A 217 -15.35 -1.07 -1.48
N MET A 218 -14.16 -0.57 -1.17
CA MET A 218 -12.91 -1.32 -1.18
C MET A 218 -12.49 -1.66 0.25
N PRO A 219 -11.77 -2.77 0.47
CA PRO A 219 -11.26 -3.09 1.80
C PRO A 219 -10.18 -2.07 2.21
N LEU A 220 -9.98 -1.94 3.51
CA LEU A 220 -8.89 -1.14 4.06
C LEU A 220 -7.61 -1.94 4.00
N LEU A 221 -6.56 -1.40 3.37
CA LEU A 221 -5.26 -2.04 3.35
C LEU A 221 -4.64 -2.00 4.75
N GLU A 222 -4.26 -3.15 5.28
CA GLU A 222 -3.51 -3.25 6.52
C GLU A 222 -2.10 -2.68 6.35
N GLY A 223 -1.61 -1.98 7.37
CA GLY A 223 -0.25 -1.47 7.39
C GLY A 223 0.79 -2.58 7.60
N LEU A 224 2.05 -2.18 7.74
CA LEU A 224 3.18 -3.09 7.97
C LEU A 224 3.08 -3.89 9.28
N ASP A 225 2.23 -3.46 10.21
CA ASP A 225 1.93 -4.21 11.44
C ASP A 225 1.01 -5.42 11.22
N GLY A 226 0.36 -5.51 10.06
CA GLY A 226 -0.54 -6.59 9.66
C GLY A 226 -1.89 -6.63 10.40
N VAL A 227 -2.22 -5.60 11.18
CA VAL A 227 -3.44 -5.58 12.01
C VAL A 227 -4.22 -4.29 11.79
N ASN A 228 -3.57 -3.13 11.92
CA ASN A 228 -4.24 -1.85 11.78
C ASN A 228 -4.27 -1.44 10.32
N LYS A 229 -5.27 -0.64 9.94
CA LYS A 229 -5.25 0.01 8.62
C LYS A 229 -3.99 0.85 8.46
N MET A 230 -3.49 0.92 7.23
CA MET A 230 -2.33 1.72 6.90
C MET A 230 -2.59 3.20 7.23
N SER A 231 -1.72 3.79 8.06
CA SER A 231 -1.85 5.17 8.51
C SER A 231 -0.49 5.80 8.80
N LYS A 232 -0.32 7.05 8.37
CA LYS A 232 0.87 7.86 8.74
C LYS A 232 1.02 8.02 10.25
N SER A 233 -0.09 8.19 10.96
CA SER A 233 -0.09 8.37 12.42
C SER A 233 0.42 7.17 13.19
N LEU A 234 0.34 5.97 12.60
CA LEU A 234 0.81 4.71 13.21
C LEU A 234 2.22 4.33 12.77
N GLY A 235 2.82 5.07 11.83
CA GLY A 235 4.13 4.74 11.26
C GLY A 235 4.15 3.41 10.47
N ASN A 236 3.00 2.82 10.19
CA ASN A 236 2.87 1.49 9.56
C ASN A 236 2.62 1.57 8.04
N TYR A 237 3.08 2.65 7.38
CA TYR A 237 2.75 2.96 5.99
C TYR A 237 3.95 2.83 5.04
N ILE A 238 3.61 2.69 3.75
CA ILE A 238 4.54 2.85 2.62
C ILE A 238 4.04 4.04 1.80
N GLY A 239 4.83 5.11 1.75
CA GLY A 239 4.52 6.32 1.00
C GLY A 239 4.84 6.16 -0.48
N ILE A 240 4.04 6.75 -1.37
CA ILE A 240 4.26 6.60 -2.83
C ILE A 240 5.33 7.55 -3.40
N THR A 241 5.84 8.44 -2.55
CA THR A 241 6.93 9.37 -2.82
C THR A 241 8.19 9.04 -2.02
N GLU A 242 8.19 7.96 -1.24
CA GLU A 242 9.39 7.45 -0.57
C GLU A 242 10.43 7.01 -1.59
N THR A 243 11.68 6.88 -1.17
CA THR A 243 12.72 6.42 -2.09
C THR A 243 12.45 4.98 -2.55
N ALA A 244 12.97 4.62 -3.72
CA ALA A 244 12.86 3.26 -4.26
C ALA A 244 13.36 2.20 -3.24
N ASP A 245 14.46 2.48 -2.55
CA ASP A 245 15.03 1.61 -1.51
C ASP A 245 14.09 1.46 -0.30
N GLU A 246 13.42 2.54 0.14
CA GLU A 246 12.46 2.51 1.24
C GLU A 246 11.19 1.73 0.89
N ILE A 247 10.58 1.98 -0.27
CA ILE A 247 9.41 1.23 -0.73
C ILE A 247 9.75 -0.26 -0.82
N TYR A 248 10.91 -0.58 -1.40
CA TYR A 248 11.39 -1.96 -1.52
C TYR A 248 11.59 -2.62 -0.15
N GLY A 249 12.36 -1.97 0.74
CA GLY A 249 12.67 -2.48 2.07
C GLY A 249 11.42 -2.67 2.94
N LYS A 250 10.53 -1.68 2.95
CA LYS A 250 9.26 -1.76 3.70
C LYS A 250 8.36 -2.88 3.17
N THR A 251 8.25 -3.03 1.85
CA THR A 251 7.49 -4.13 1.25
C THR A 251 8.04 -5.50 1.66
N LEU A 252 9.37 -5.63 1.79
CA LEU A 252 9.98 -6.87 2.27
C LEU A 252 9.81 -7.12 3.77
N SER A 253 9.67 -6.06 4.58
CA SER A 253 9.45 -6.17 6.04
C SER A 253 8.04 -6.65 6.42
N MET A 254 7.08 -6.59 5.49
CA MET A 254 5.71 -7.04 5.70
C MET A 254 5.65 -8.52 6.14
N PRO A 255 4.74 -8.88 7.07
CA PRO A 255 4.46 -10.28 7.42
C PRO A 255 4.03 -11.11 6.20
N ASP A 256 4.52 -12.35 6.08
CA ASP A 256 4.28 -13.18 4.90
C ASP A 256 2.79 -13.42 4.64
N GLN A 257 1.98 -13.59 5.69
CA GLN A 257 0.54 -13.76 5.61
C GLN A 257 -0.21 -12.56 4.98
N LEU A 258 0.38 -11.36 5.03
CA LEU A 258 -0.22 -10.14 4.48
C LEU A 258 0.09 -9.94 3.00
N MET A 259 1.13 -10.62 2.46
CA MET A 259 1.63 -10.34 1.10
C MET A 259 0.54 -10.49 0.02
N PHE A 260 -0.33 -11.50 0.15
CA PHE A 260 -1.36 -11.76 -0.85
C PHE A 260 -2.47 -10.73 -0.80
N ARG A 261 -2.73 -10.09 0.36
CA ARG A 261 -3.64 -8.93 0.43
C ARG A 261 -3.09 -7.77 -0.37
N TYR A 262 -1.79 -7.51 -0.31
CA TYR A 262 -1.17 -6.47 -1.11
C TYR A 262 -1.22 -6.81 -2.60
N TYR A 263 -1.00 -8.07 -2.98
CA TYR A 263 -1.20 -8.51 -4.36
C TYR A 263 -2.63 -8.30 -4.84
N GLU A 264 -3.63 -8.76 -4.08
CA GLU A 264 -5.04 -8.66 -4.46
C GLU A 264 -5.49 -7.23 -4.69
N LEU A 265 -4.99 -6.28 -3.88
CA LEU A 265 -5.45 -4.89 -3.86
C LEU A 265 -4.59 -3.91 -4.64
N LEU A 266 -3.31 -4.21 -4.82
CA LEU A 266 -2.35 -3.29 -5.41
C LEU A 266 -1.70 -3.83 -6.68
N SER A 267 -1.64 -5.15 -6.90
CA SER A 267 -0.92 -5.70 -8.05
C SER A 267 -1.77 -5.66 -9.33
N ASP A 268 -1.09 -5.51 -10.47
CA ASP A 268 -1.69 -5.59 -11.79
C ASP A 268 -1.95 -7.05 -12.25
N LEU A 269 -1.40 -8.04 -11.52
CA LEU A 269 -1.65 -9.46 -11.78
C LEU A 269 -3.13 -9.81 -11.68
N SER A 270 -3.61 -10.80 -12.43
CA SER A 270 -4.98 -11.33 -12.29
C SER A 270 -5.16 -12.09 -10.96
N LEU A 271 -6.41 -12.24 -10.49
CA LEU A 271 -6.66 -13.05 -9.28
C LEU A 271 -6.22 -14.51 -9.46
N GLU A 272 -6.31 -15.04 -10.68
CA GLU A 272 -5.83 -16.39 -11.01
C GLU A 272 -4.30 -16.49 -10.88
N GLU A 273 -3.57 -15.46 -11.33
CA GLU A 273 -2.11 -15.41 -11.20
C GLU A 273 -1.68 -15.28 -9.73
N VAL A 274 -2.42 -14.49 -8.94
CA VAL A 274 -2.17 -14.36 -7.49
C VAL A 274 -2.44 -15.69 -6.77
N ASP A 275 -3.53 -16.38 -7.11
CA ASP A 275 -3.84 -17.71 -6.54
C ASP A 275 -2.78 -18.75 -6.93
N LYS A 276 -2.28 -18.70 -8.17
CA LYS A 276 -1.16 -19.55 -8.60
C LYS A 276 0.10 -19.30 -7.75
N LEU A 277 0.45 -18.05 -7.45
CA LEU A 277 1.58 -17.72 -6.57
C LEU A 277 1.36 -18.25 -5.15
N ARG A 278 0.13 -18.15 -4.63
CA ARG A 278 -0.25 -18.69 -3.31
C ARG A 278 -0.05 -20.19 -3.24
N ARG A 279 -0.57 -20.94 -4.22
CA ARG A 279 -0.41 -22.41 -4.30
C ARG A 279 1.06 -22.83 -4.43
N GLN A 280 1.86 -22.09 -5.20
CA GLN A 280 3.29 -22.36 -5.32
C GLN A 280 4.05 -22.17 -4.00
N MET A 281 3.67 -21.17 -3.21
CA MET A 281 4.23 -20.94 -1.88
C MET A 281 3.85 -22.08 -0.91
N GLU A 282 2.56 -22.44 -0.87
CA GLU A 282 2.03 -23.50 0.00
C GLU A 282 2.63 -24.88 -0.34
N ALA A 283 2.90 -25.13 -1.62
CA ALA A 283 3.56 -26.35 -2.10
C ALA A 283 5.09 -26.33 -1.90
N GLY A 284 5.67 -25.27 -1.33
CA GLY A 284 7.12 -25.14 -1.11
C GLY A 284 7.95 -24.93 -2.39
N GLN A 285 7.29 -24.64 -3.52
CA GLN A 285 7.94 -24.40 -4.82
C GLN A 285 8.47 -22.97 -4.96
N ALA A 286 7.92 -22.03 -4.19
CA ALA A 286 8.36 -20.64 -4.15
C ALA A 286 8.59 -20.19 -2.70
N HIS A 287 9.74 -19.57 -2.44
CA HIS A 287 10.04 -19.04 -1.12
C HIS A 287 9.30 -17.71 -0.88
N PRO A 288 8.66 -17.48 0.29
CA PRO A 288 7.92 -16.24 0.61
C PRO A 288 8.69 -14.95 0.29
N LYS A 289 9.98 -14.91 0.65
CA LYS A 289 10.89 -13.80 0.29
C LYS A 289 10.87 -13.47 -1.20
N ALA A 290 10.97 -14.47 -2.08
CA ALA A 290 11.04 -14.23 -3.53
C ALA A 290 9.71 -13.64 -4.06
N ILE A 291 8.59 -14.08 -3.49
CA ILE A 291 7.26 -13.53 -3.81
C ILE A 291 7.18 -12.07 -3.34
N LYS A 292 7.63 -11.75 -2.13
CA LYS A 292 7.69 -10.35 -1.66
C LYS A 292 8.65 -9.49 -2.49
N GLN A 293 9.79 -10.03 -2.94
CA GLN A 293 10.71 -9.31 -3.85
C GLN A 293 10.01 -8.96 -5.15
N ARG A 294 9.24 -9.89 -5.73
CA ARG A 294 8.45 -9.61 -6.94
C ARG A 294 7.46 -8.47 -6.73
N LEU A 295 6.70 -8.48 -5.63
CA LEU A 295 5.77 -7.41 -5.29
C LEU A 295 6.50 -6.08 -5.07
N ALA A 296 7.63 -6.10 -4.35
CA ALA A 296 8.44 -4.92 -4.08
C ALA A 296 8.96 -4.28 -5.38
N ARG A 297 9.45 -5.09 -6.33
CA ARG A 297 9.84 -4.61 -7.66
C ARG A 297 8.68 -3.96 -8.39
N GLU A 298 7.50 -4.57 -8.36
CA GLU A 298 6.30 -4.04 -9.03
C GLU A 298 5.89 -2.68 -8.45
N LEU A 299 5.83 -2.57 -7.12
CA LEU A 299 5.49 -1.32 -6.44
C LEU A 299 6.52 -0.21 -6.71
N VAL A 300 7.83 -0.52 -6.67
CA VAL A 300 8.86 0.46 -6.99
C VAL A 300 8.78 0.87 -8.46
N ALA A 301 8.61 -0.09 -9.37
CA ALA A 301 8.53 0.20 -10.80
C ALA A 301 7.35 1.12 -11.12
N ARG A 302 6.22 0.96 -10.43
CA ARG A 302 5.06 1.83 -10.59
C ARG A 302 5.36 3.29 -10.27
N PHE A 303 6.10 3.57 -9.19
CA PHE A 303 6.28 4.94 -8.71
C PHE A 303 7.61 5.59 -9.12
N HIS A 304 8.62 4.79 -9.47
CA HIS A 304 9.99 5.23 -9.79
C HIS A 304 10.55 4.65 -11.10
N GLY A 305 9.81 3.79 -11.79
CA GLY A 305 10.25 3.15 -13.04
C GLY A 305 11.07 1.88 -12.83
N SER A 306 11.13 1.05 -13.87
CA SER A 306 11.72 -0.30 -13.81
C SER A 306 13.20 -0.30 -13.43
N GLU A 307 13.99 0.67 -13.90
CA GLU A 307 15.41 0.76 -13.55
C GLU A 307 15.63 1.01 -12.05
N ALA A 308 14.80 1.86 -11.44
CA ALA A 308 14.89 2.12 -10.00
C ALA A 308 14.53 0.87 -9.19
N ALA A 309 13.57 0.06 -9.67
CA ALA A 309 13.21 -1.21 -9.07
C ALA A 309 14.38 -2.22 -9.08
N THR A 310 15.08 -2.34 -10.21
CA THR A 310 16.28 -3.19 -10.31
C THR A 310 17.37 -2.72 -9.36
N ARG A 311 17.69 -1.42 -9.35
CA ARG A 311 18.71 -0.85 -8.45
C ARG A 311 18.36 -1.05 -6.97
N ALA A 312 17.09 -0.86 -6.60
CA ALA A 312 16.65 -1.01 -5.22
C ALA A 312 16.79 -2.46 -4.72
N GLU A 313 16.52 -3.44 -5.58
CA GLU A 313 16.77 -4.83 -5.25
C GLU A 313 18.25 -5.14 -5.09
N GLU A 314 19.10 -4.73 -6.04
CA GLU A 314 20.55 -4.95 -5.97
C GLU A 314 21.14 -4.34 -4.70
N ASN A 315 20.71 -3.13 -4.35
CA ASN A 315 21.08 -2.45 -3.12
C ASN A 315 20.63 -3.24 -1.89
N PHE A 316 19.38 -3.67 -1.84
CA PHE A 316 18.86 -4.46 -0.73
C PHE A 316 19.65 -5.77 -0.56
N GLU A 317 19.95 -6.47 -1.64
CA GLU A 317 20.74 -7.71 -1.60
C GLU A 317 22.19 -7.48 -1.16
N ARG A 318 22.79 -6.37 -1.57
CA ARG A 318 24.13 -5.96 -1.14
C ARG A 318 24.15 -5.64 0.35
N ILE A 319 23.22 -4.80 0.82
CA ILE A 319 23.08 -4.39 2.23
C ILE A 319 22.77 -5.60 3.10
N PHE A 320 21.84 -6.47 2.68
CA PHE A 320 21.50 -7.69 3.40
C PHE A 320 22.67 -8.67 3.49
N ARG A 321 23.51 -8.77 2.44
CA ARG A 321 24.76 -9.54 2.48
C ARG A 321 25.77 -8.92 3.44
N GLN A 322 25.89 -7.59 3.47
CA GLN A 322 26.79 -6.86 4.35
C GLN A 322 26.37 -6.96 5.82
N HIS A 323 25.07 -6.84 6.15
CA HIS A 323 24.54 -7.00 7.52
C HIS A 323 24.55 -8.46 8.02
N GLN A 324 24.78 -9.44 7.14
CA GLN A 324 25.11 -10.79 7.57
C GLN A 324 26.56 -10.93 8.03
N LEU A 325 27.42 -9.94 7.74
CA LEU A 325 28.77 -9.88 8.28
C LEU A 325 28.70 -9.15 9.63
N PRO A 326 29.32 -9.68 10.69
CA PRO A 326 29.43 -8.97 11.95
C PRO A 326 30.11 -7.59 11.77
N ASP A 327 29.64 -6.55 12.48
CA ASP A 327 30.23 -5.19 12.45
C ASP A 327 31.73 -5.19 12.84
N GLN A 328 32.15 -6.18 13.62
CA GLN A 328 33.54 -6.52 13.88
C GLN A 328 33.79 -7.94 13.38
N LEU A 329 34.37 -8.06 12.19
CA LEU A 329 34.88 -9.34 11.71
C LEU A 329 36.13 -9.69 12.50
N PRO A 330 36.20 -10.87 13.17
CA PRO A 330 37.44 -11.35 13.75
C PRO A 330 38.50 -11.43 12.65
N GLU A 331 39.63 -10.77 12.86
CA GLU A 331 40.75 -10.76 11.92
C GLU A 331 41.87 -11.63 12.45
N ILE A 332 42.47 -12.41 11.57
CA ILE A 332 43.71 -13.12 11.86
C ILE A 332 44.74 -12.76 10.80
N VAL A 333 45.99 -12.69 11.24
CA VAL A 333 47.13 -12.52 10.33
C VAL A 333 47.85 -13.86 10.24
N LEU A 334 47.97 -14.39 9.02
CA LEU A 334 48.76 -15.58 8.72
C LEU A 334 49.95 -15.18 7.84
N ALA A 335 51.03 -15.94 7.89
CA ALA A 335 52.18 -15.70 7.02
C ALA A 335 51.79 -15.99 5.56
N ALA A 336 52.22 -15.13 4.64
CA ALA A 336 52.09 -15.41 3.22
C ALA A 336 52.98 -16.60 2.83
N GLU A 337 52.42 -17.54 2.07
CA GLU A 337 53.14 -18.71 1.56
C GLU A 337 53.11 -18.72 0.02
N PRO A 338 54.18 -19.17 -0.65
CA PRO A 338 54.20 -19.28 -2.11
C PRO A 338 53.25 -20.35 -2.65
N GLU A 339 52.85 -21.31 -1.81
CA GLU A 339 51.92 -22.38 -2.18
C GLU A 339 50.49 -22.10 -1.68
N PRO A 340 49.44 -22.45 -2.44
CA PRO A 340 48.05 -22.34 -1.99
C PRO A 340 47.77 -23.25 -0.77
N LEU A 341 47.05 -22.71 0.21
CA LEU A 341 46.66 -23.43 1.41
C LEU A 341 45.39 -24.24 1.18
N TRP A 342 45.38 -25.48 1.67
CA TRP A 342 44.20 -26.33 1.65
C TRP A 342 43.10 -25.77 2.56
N LEU A 343 41.90 -25.55 2.02
CA LEU A 343 40.79 -24.84 2.69
C LEU A 343 40.43 -25.45 4.07
N PRO A 344 40.32 -26.78 4.24
CA PRO A 344 40.10 -27.39 5.56
C PRO A 344 41.15 -27.02 6.61
N ARG A 345 42.43 -26.90 6.22
CA ARG A 345 43.51 -26.47 7.12
C ARG A 345 43.36 -24.98 7.44
N LEU A 346 43.11 -24.16 6.43
CA LEU A 346 42.89 -22.72 6.61
C LEU A 346 41.71 -22.41 7.56
N LEU A 347 40.62 -23.18 7.50
CA LEU A 347 39.49 -23.04 8.42
C LEU A 347 39.84 -23.39 9.88
N CYS A 348 40.75 -24.35 10.09
CA CYS A 348 41.28 -24.69 11.41
C CYS A 348 42.20 -23.61 11.94
N ASP A 349 43.14 -23.17 11.11
CA ASP A 349 44.10 -22.11 11.44
C ASP A 349 43.36 -20.81 11.77
N ALA A 350 42.23 -20.56 11.13
CA ALA A 350 41.32 -19.46 11.41
C ALA A 350 40.41 -19.63 12.64
N GLY A 351 40.51 -20.74 13.36
CA GLY A 351 39.70 -21.01 14.56
C GLY A 351 38.21 -21.20 14.27
N LEU A 352 37.80 -21.36 13.01
CA LEU A 352 36.39 -21.49 12.62
C LEU A 352 35.83 -22.89 12.88
N VAL A 353 36.71 -23.90 12.98
CA VAL A 353 36.37 -25.31 13.21
C VAL A 353 37.44 -25.96 14.09
N LYS A 354 37.07 -26.99 14.86
CA LYS A 354 37.96 -27.63 15.86
C LYS A 354 39.01 -28.56 15.26
N GLY A 355 38.87 -28.92 13.98
CA GLY A 355 39.78 -29.84 13.29
C GLY A 355 39.39 -30.05 11.83
N THR A 356 40.32 -30.56 11.03
CA THR A 356 40.15 -30.68 9.57
C THR A 356 39.01 -31.65 9.21
N GLY A 357 38.75 -32.67 10.04
CA GLY A 357 37.59 -33.54 9.89
C GLY A 357 36.24 -32.82 9.99
N GLU A 358 36.12 -31.84 10.91
CA GLU A 358 34.93 -30.97 10.98
C GLU A 358 34.83 -30.08 9.74
N ALA A 359 35.96 -29.51 9.31
CA ALA A 359 36.04 -28.65 8.13
C ALA A 359 35.55 -29.37 6.86
N ARG A 360 36.04 -30.59 6.60
CA ARG A 360 35.62 -31.42 5.46
C ARG A 360 34.12 -31.67 5.48
N ARG A 361 33.56 -32.05 6.63
CA ARG A 361 32.12 -32.27 6.80
C ARG A 361 31.31 -31.00 6.51
N MET A 362 31.76 -29.85 7.00
CA MET A 362 31.08 -28.56 6.77
C MET A 362 31.11 -28.15 5.28
N ILE A 363 32.21 -28.42 4.57
CA ILE A 363 32.32 -28.18 3.13
C ILE A 363 31.36 -29.09 2.35
N GLN A 364 31.33 -30.38 2.66
CA GLN A 364 30.41 -31.33 2.03
C GLN A 364 28.94 -30.98 2.30
N GLN A 365 28.64 -30.39 3.46
CA GLN A 365 27.30 -29.89 3.82
C GLN A 365 26.98 -28.51 3.21
N GLN A 366 27.85 -27.98 2.33
CA GLN A 366 27.70 -26.64 1.73
C GLN A 366 27.54 -25.51 2.76
N ALA A 367 28.15 -25.68 3.94
CA ALA A 367 28.11 -24.73 5.03
C ALA A 367 29.31 -23.77 5.05
N VAL A 368 30.24 -23.88 4.09
CA VAL A 368 31.43 -23.02 3.98
C VAL A 368 31.30 -22.08 2.79
N SER A 369 31.62 -20.80 2.98
CA SER A 369 31.80 -19.85 1.89
C SER A 369 33.09 -19.06 2.02
N VAL A 370 33.74 -18.79 0.89
CA VAL A 370 34.97 -18.00 0.75
C VAL A 370 34.65 -16.78 -0.09
N ASN A 371 34.92 -15.57 0.42
CA ASN A 371 34.60 -14.30 -0.23
C ASN A 371 33.12 -14.16 -0.67
N GLY A 372 32.21 -14.88 -0.01
CA GLY A 372 30.78 -14.90 -0.32
C GLY A 372 30.33 -16.09 -1.16
N ASP A 373 31.25 -16.81 -1.81
CA ASP A 373 30.94 -17.95 -2.67
C ASP A 373 30.96 -19.27 -1.90
N LYS A 374 29.91 -20.09 -2.07
CA LYS A 374 29.81 -21.40 -1.40
C LYS A 374 30.79 -22.41 -2.01
N ILE A 375 31.51 -23.11 -1.15
CA ILE A 375 32.47 -24.15 -1.56
C ILE A 375 31.92 -25.53 -1.21
N ALA A 376 31.93 -26.45 -2.18
CA ALA A 376 31.51 -27.85 -2.02
C ALA A 376 32.66 -28.86 -2.21
N ALA A 377 33.76 -28.45 -2.84
CA ALA A 377 34.93 -29.30 -3.06
C ALA A 377 35.86 -29.29 -1.84
N VAL A 378 36.06 -30.46 -1.23
CA VAL A 378 36.92 -30.63 -0.05
C VAL A 378 38.39 -30.34 -0.34
N GLU A 379 38.84 -30.63 -1.56
CA GLU A 379 40.23 -30.43 -1.99
C GLU A 379 40.51 -29.00 -2.51
N THR A 380 39.60 -28.05 -2.26
CA THR A 380 39.79 -26.65 -2.64
C THR A 380 41.01 -26.06 -1.93
N THR A 381 41.88 -25.38 -2.68
CA THR A 381 43.00 -24.61 -2.15
C THR A 381 42.77 -23.11 -2.36
N ILE A 382 43.28 -22.31 -1.44
CA ILE A 382 43.14 -20.85 -1.40
C ILE A 382 44.54 -20.23 -1.49
N PRO A 383 44.78 -19.25 -2.38
CA PRO A 383 46.04 -18.52 -2.41
C PRO A 383 46.37 -17.92 -1.04
N ALA A 384 47.58 -18.19 -0.53
CA ALA A 384 48.06 -17.68 0.75
C ALA A 384 48.61 -16.25 0.62
N THR A 385 47.87 -15.37 -0.05
CA THR A 385 48.24 -14.00 -0.36
C THR A 385 47.03 -13.08 -0.29
N GLY A 386 47.21 -11.84 0.16
CA GLY A 386 46.14 -10.85 0.22
C GLY A 386 45.14 -11.11 1.35
N GLU A 387 43.87 -10.79 1.12
CA GLU A 387 42.79 -10.91 2.12
C GLU A 387 41.73 -11.92 1.67
N VAL A 388 41.29 -12.77 2.59
CA VAL A 388 40.26 -13.77 2.36
C VAL A 388 39.22 -13.75 3.48
N LEU A 389 37.96 -13.61 3.12
CA LEU A 389 36.82 -13.71 4.03
C LEU A 389 36.30 -15.15 4.08
N LEU A 390 36.37 -15.76 5.25
CA LEU A 390 35.90 -17.12 5.51
C LEU A 390 34.62 -17.08 6.35
N LYS A 391 33.63 -17.90 5.97
CA LYS A 391 32.39 -18.08 6.73
C LYS A 391 32.05 -19.56 6.84
N VAL A 392 31.71 -20.01 8.04
CA VAL A 392 31.23 -21.36 8.33
C VAL A 392 29.86 -21.30 9.04
N GLY A 393 28.81 -21.68 8.33
CA GLY A 393 27.43 -21.60 8.80
C GLY A 393 26.94 -20.16 8.91
N LYS A 394 26.05 -19.89 9.88
CA LYS A 394 25.40 -18.57 10.03
C LYS A 394 26.15 -17.58 10.92
N ARG A 395 27.05 -18.04 11.80
CA ARG A 395 27.60 -17.24 12.90
C ARG A 395 29.13 -17.21 13.00
N ARG A 396 29.84 -18.06 12.26
CA ARG A 396 31.31 -18.13 12.32
C ARG A 396 31.88 -17.44 11.09
N PHE A 397 32.57 -16.33 11.31
CA PHE A 397 33.19 -15.51 10.29
C PHE A 397 34.61 -15.16 10.72
N CYS A 398 35.54 -15.13 9.79
CA CYS A 398 36.90 -14.67 10.03
C CYS A 398 37.46 -14.06 8.76
N ARG A 399 38.20 -12.97 8.91
CA ARG A 399 38.94 -12.30 7.85
C ARG A 399 40.41 -12.65 8.00
N VAL A 400 40.94 -13.41 7.05
CA VAL A 400 42.34 -13.83 7.03
C VAL A 400 43.13 -12.84 6.19
N ILE A 401 44.16 -12.25 6.78
CA ILE A 401 45.09 -11.36 6.10
C ILE A 401 46.44 -12.07 6.01
N PHE A 402 46.88 -12.40 4.80
CA PHE A 402 48.20 -12.97 4.56
C PHE A 402 49.24 -11.85 4.44
N ARG A 403 50.31 -11.93 5.25
CA ARG A 403 51.39 -10.94 5.29
C ARG A 403 52.77 -11.54 5.16
#